data_AF-A0A075KC00-F1
#
_entry.id   AF-A0A075KC00-F1
#
_cell.length_a   1.000
_cell.length_b   1.000
_cell.length_c   1.000
_cell.angle_alpha   90.00
_cell.angle_beta   90.00
_cell.angle_gamma   90.00
#
_symmetry.space_group_name_H-M   'P 1'
#
loop_
_entity.id
_entity.type
_entity.pdbx_description
1 polymer ?
#
loop_
_entity_poly.entity_id
_entity_poly.type
_entity_poly.pdbx_seq_one_letter_code
_entity_poly.pdbx_strand_id
1 'polypeptide(L)'
;MLKLLYIVWFLCTPIFYVGISLWLFINRNESMRGNKKLMRIPSANTLPIFGYHKTAEPAPIFQTKTFRAISLFLAVAFVFLMIEVSIPYIKDIPVLITGNYEYIEGTPQKIWHKSKSFTEYVQINGLNIEFPFTSTMKEGKNYRVKYLPNSRSGLSVEQLPMKNNLI
;
A
#
# COMPACT_ATOMS: atom_id res chain seq x y z
N MET A 1 10.96 -10.57 -14.37
CA MET A 1 11.88 -9.92 -13.40
C MET A 1 11.29 -8.69 -12.71
N LEU A 2 10.73 -7.71 -13.44
CA LEU A 2 10.21 -6.47 -12.85
C LEU A 2 9.07 -6.66 -11.82
N LYS A 3 8.16 -7.63 -12.05
CA LYS A 3 7.06 -7.95 -11.12
C LYS A 3 7.56 -8.48 -9.76
N LEU A 4 8.62 -9.29 -9.76
CA LEU A 4 9.23 -9.81 -8.53
C LEU A 4 9.84 -8.67 -7.71
N LEU A 5 10.53 -7.75 -8.39
CA LEU A 5 11.11 -6.54 -7.78
C LEU A 5 10.03 -5.63 -7.18
N TYR A 6 8.88 -5.48 -7.87
CA TYR A 6 7.75 -4.71 -7.35
C TYR A 6 7.10 -5.36 -6.13
N ILE A 7 6.93 -6.69 -6.14
CA ILE A 7 6.40 -7.44 -5.00
C ILE A 7 7.34 -7.33 -3.80
N VAL A 8 8.65 -7.47 -4.00
CA VAL A 8 9.65 -7.32 -2.92
C VAL A 8 9.65 -5.89 -2.37
N TRP A 9 9.58 -4.87 -3.25
CA TRP A 9 9.51 -3.47 -2.82
C TRP A 9 8.22 -3.15 -2.05
N PHE A 10 7.09 -3.71 -2.50
CA PHE A 10 5.78 -3.58 -1.86
C PHE A 10 5.70 -4.29 -0.51
N LEU A 11 6.45 -5.38 -0.31
CA LEU A 11 6.54 -6.07 0.99
C LEU A 11 7.51 -5.37 1.96
N CYS A 12 8.62 -4.83 1.46
CA CYS A 12 9.61 -4.15 2.30
C CYS A 12 9.16 -2.78 2.81
N THR A 13 8.40 -2.02 2.03
CA THR A 13 7.93 -0.68 2.41
C THR A 13 7.08 -0.66 3.69
N PRO A 14 6.03 -1.50 3.86
CA PRO A 14 5.25 -1.51 5.09
C PRO A 14 6.07 -1.98 6.30
N ILE A 15 6.96 -2.96 6.14
CA ILE A 15 7.86 -3.40 7.22
C ILE A 15 8.77 -2.24 7.66
N PHE A 16 9.28 -1.46 6.69
CA PHE A 16 10.10 -0.29 6.97
C PHE A 16 9.32 0.82 7.68
N TYR A 17 8.09 1.13 7.25
CA TYR A 17 7.25 2.14 7.91
C TYR A 17 6.78 1.71 9.30
N VAL A 18 6.41 0.44 9.47
CA VAL A 18 6.10 -0.14 10.78
C VAL A 18 7.35 -0.12 11.67
N GLY A 19 8.52 -0.49 11.14
CA GLY A 19 9.79 -0.44 11.86
C GLY A 19 10.17 0.97 12.31
N ILE A 20 10.09 1.97 11.43
CA ILE A 20 10.37 3.38 11.76
C ILE A 20 9.37 3.90 12.79
N SER A 21 8.08 3.62 12.62
CA SER A 21 7.06 4.06 13.58
C SER A 21 7.25 3.41 14.95
N LEU A 22 7.60 2.11 15.01
CA LEU A 22 7.93 1.43 16.26
C LEU A 22 9.21 2.01 16.90
N TRP A 23 10.23 2.27 16.08
CA TRP A 23 11.50 2.85 16.53
C TRP A 23 11.28 4.25 17.12
N LEU A 24 10.58 5.14 16.41
CA LEU A 24 10.22 6.47 16.91
C LEU A 24 9.37 6.39 18.19
N PHE A 25 8.48 5.40 18.28
CA PHE A 25 7.65 5.20 19.46
C PHE A 25 8.47 4.78 20.69
N ILE A 26 9.43 3.86 20.51
CA ILE A 26 10.34 3.42 21.57
C ILE A 26 11.24 4.59 22.01
N ASN A 27 11.86 5.28 21.04
CA ASN A 27 12.82 6.35 21.32
C ASN A 27 12.16 7.58 21.97
N ARG A 28 10.91 7.89 21.60
CA ARG A 28 10.12 8.96 22.24
C ARG A 28 9.90 8.71 23.73
N ASN A 29 9.82 7.45 24.15
CA ASN A 29 9.59 7.09 25.56
C ASN A 29 10.85 7.33 26.43
N GLU A 30 12.05 7.21 25.85
CA GLU A 30 13.30 7.47 26.56
C GLU A 30 13.53 8.97 26.83
N SER A 31 13.18 9.82 25.86
CA SER A 31 13.24 11.28 26.01
C SER A 31 12.42 11.78 27.22
N MET A 32 11.27 11.16 27.50
CA MET A 32 10.42 11.50 28.65
C MET A 32 10.96 10.99 29.99
N ARG A 33 11.84 9.97 30.00
CA ARG A 33 12.49 9.48 31.23
C ARG A 33 13.67 10.35 31.66
N GLY A 34 14.43 10.89 30.70
CA GLY A 34 15.58 11.76 30.98
C GLY A 34 15.21 13.02 31.80
N ASN A 35 14.07 13.64 31.48
CA ASN A 35 13.62 14.85 32.16
C ASN A 35 13.16 14.64 33.61
N LYS A 36 12.72 13.43 33.99
CA LYS A 36 12.33 13.16 35.39
C LYS A 36 13.53 13.07 36.34
N LYS A 37 14.73 12.81 35.83
CA LYS A 37 15.95 12.70 36.65
C LYS A 37 16.59 14.05 37.01
N LEU A 38 16.23 15.13 36.31
CA LEU A 38 16.75 16.49 36.57
C LEU A 38 15.90 17.29 37.59
N MET A 39 14.78 16.75 38.05
CA MET A 39 13.94 17.34 39.11
C MET A 39 14.18 16.71 40.50
N ARG A 40 15.44 16.44 40.86
CA ARG A 40 15.86 16.35 42.27
C ARG A 40 16.79 17.51 42.55
N ILE A 41 16.21 18.67 42.84
CA ILE A 41 16.93 19.79 43.44
C ILE A 41 17.12 19.42 44.92
N PRO A 42 18.35 19.26 45.43
CA PRO A 42 18.58 19.17 46.86
C PRO A 42 18.20 20.52 47.49
N SER A 43 17.15 20.50 48.29
CA SER A 43 16.77 21.62 49.15
C SER A 43 17.82 21.78 50.25
N ALA A 44 18.60 22.86 50.19
CA ALA A 44 19.02 23.69 51.33
C ALA A 44 20.01 24.78 50.88
N ASN A 45 19.59 26.04 51.02
CA ASN A 45 20.42 27.19 51.39
C ASN A 45 21.26 27.92 50.31
N THR A 46 20.68 28.28 49.16
CA THR A 46 21.31 29.29 48.27
C THR A 46 20.39 30.49 48.03
N LEU A 47 20.96 31.68 48.30
CA LEU A 47 20.33 33.00 48.27
C LEU A 47 19.75 33.38 46.89
N PRO A 48 18.69 34.21 46.84
CA PRO A 48 18.01 34.56 45.61
C PRO A 48 18.80 35.61 44.82
N ILE A 49 19.44 35.19 43.73
CA ILE A 49 19.90 36.12 42.69
C ILE A 49 18.75 36.31 41.71
N PHE A 50 18.38 37.56 41.48
CA PHE A 50 17.39 38.02 40.49
C PHE A 50 17.65 37.39 39.12
N GLY A 51 17.01 36.25 38.86
CA GLY A 51 16.99 35.57 37.58
C GLY A 51 15.61 35.73 36.96
N TYR A 52 15.58 36.27 35.74
CA TYR A 52 14.39 36.32 34.90
C TYR A 52 13.62 35.00 34.96
N HIS A 53 12.52 34.98 35.70
CA HIS A 53 11.58 33.87 35.72
C HIS A 53 10.85 33.88 34.37
N LYS A 54 11.46 33.27 33.35
CA LYS A 54 10.74 32.86 32.14
C LYS A 54 9.80 31.76 32.61
N THR A 55 8.58 32.14 32.97
CA THR A 55 7.50 31.20 33.28
C THR A 55 7.38 30.27 32.10
N ALA A 56 7.89 29.05 32.25
CA ALA A 56 7.72 28.00 31.26
C ALA A 56 6.22 27.75 31.19
N GLU A 57 5.58 28.25 30.14
CA GLU A 57 4.17 27.95 29.89
C GLU A 57 4.02 26.43 29.91
N PRO A 58 3.15 25.87 30.76
CA PRO A 58 2.96 24.43 30.84
C PRO A 58 2.46 23.97 29.47
N ALA A 59 3.31 23.22 28.75
CA ALA A 59 2.91 22.59 27.50
C ALA A 59 1.61 21.80 27.75
N PRO A 60 0.58 21.93 26.89
CA PRO A 60 -0.74 21.38 27.17
C PRO A 60 -0.68 19.85 27.28
N ILE A 61 -0.70 19.36 28.52
CA ILE A 61 -0.60 17.93 28.89
C ILE A 61 -1.71 17.11 28.18
N PHE A 62 -2.84 17.76 27.89
CA PHE A 62 -4.02 17.16 27.28
C PHE A 62 -3.82 16.72 25.81
N GLN A 63 -2.85 17.29 25.08
CA GLN A 63 -2.64 16.95 23.65
C GLN A 63 -1.94 15.60 23.44
N THR A 64 -1.25 15.06 24.45
CA THR A 64 -0.41 13.87 24.25
C THR A 64 -1.18 12.55 24.23
N LYS A 65 -2.30 12.46 24.96
CA LYS A 65 -3.11 11.23 25.04
C LYS A 65 -4.01 11.03 23.83
N THR A 66 -4.64 12.11 23.35
CA THR A 66 -5.52 12.08 22.16
C THR A 66 -4.72 11.77 20.90
N PHE A 67 -3.55 12.38 20.73
CA PHE A 67 -2.66 12.10 19.60
C PHE A 67 -2.23 10.63 19.52
N ARG A 68 -1.95 10.00 20.67
CA ARG A 68 -1.57 8.58 20.73
C ARG A 68 -2.70 7.66 20.29
N ALA A 69 -3.93 7.94 20.69
CA ALA A 69 -5.09 7.16 20.28
C ALA A 69 -5.33 7.27 18.77
N ILE A 70 -5.24 8.50 18.22
CA ILE A 70 -5.41 8.75 16.78
C ILE A 70 -4.33 8.04 15.97
N SER A 71 -3.06 8.14 16.37
CA SER A 71 -1.96 7.47 15.65
C SER A 71 -2.11 5.95 15.66
N LEU A 72 -2.58 5.36 16.76
CA LEU A 72 -2.81 3.92 16.86
C LEU A 72 -3.97 3.50 15.94
N PHE A 73 -5.06 4.26 15.94
CA PHE A 73 -6.20 4.00 15.07
C PHE A 73 -5.81 4.05 13.59
N LEU A 74 -5.07 5.09 13.17
CA LEU A 74 -4.57 5.21 11.79
C LEU A 74 -3.64 4.06 11.41
N ALA A 75 -2.76 3.62 12.31
CA ALA A 75 -1.90 2.48 12.07
C ALA A 75 -2.70 1.18 11.85
N VAL A 76 -3.71 0.93 12.68
CA VAL A 76 -4.58 -0.25 12.54
C VAL A 76 -5.38 -0.18 11.24
N ALA A 77 -6.00 0.97 10.93
CA ALA A 77 -6.74 1.17 9.69
C ALA A 77 -5.86 0.95 8.44
N PHE A 78 -4.61 1.43 8.49
CA PHE A 78 -3.64 1.22 7.42
C PHE A 78 -3.31 -0.27 7.23
N VAL A 79 -3.13 -1.04 8.32
CA VAL A 79 -2.90 -2.49 8.25
C VAL A 79 -4.09 -3.20 7.59
N PHE A 80 -5.33 -2.86 7.97
CA PHE A 80 -6.52 -3.44 7.34
C PHE A 80 -6.60 -3.12 5.85
N LEU A 81 -6.32 -1.87 5.46
CA LEU A 81 -6.27 -1.47 4.05
C LEU A 81 -5.21 -2.27 3.28
N MET A 82 -4.02 -2.43 3.85
CA MET A 82 -2.95 -3.23 3.22
C MET A 82 -3.36 -4.69 3.04
N ILE A 83 -4.05 -5.28 4.02
CA ILE A 83 -4.58 -6.65 3.91
C ILE A 83 -5.58 -6.75 2.75
N GLU A 84 -6.60 -5.90 2.72
CA GLU A 84 -7.63 -5.89 1.66
C GLU A 84 -7.02 -5.76 0.25
N VAL A 85 -6.07 -4.83 0.08
CA VAL A 85 -5.40 -4.63 -1.21
C VAL A 85 -4.49 -5.81 -1.58
N SER A 86 -3.85 -6.46 -0.61
CA SER A 86 -2.87 -7.53 -0.85
C SER A 86 -3.48 -8.91 -1.05
N ILE A 87 -4.65 -9.18 -0.44
CA ILE A 87 -5.35 -10.48 -0.53
C ILE A 87 -5.49 -11.00 -1.98
N PRO A 88 -5.98 -10.23 -2.98
CA PRO A 88 -6.12 -10.75 -4.34
C PRO A 88 -4.77 -11.19 -4.92
N TYR A 89 -3.71 -10.40 -4.71
CA TYR A 89 -2.37 -10.74 -5.20
C TYR A 89 -1.78 -11.98 -4.50
N ILE A 90 -2.01 -12.14 -3.20
CA ILE A 90 -1.56 -13.31 -2.44
C ILE A 90 -2.26 -14.57 -2.95
N LYS A 91 -3.58 -14.49 -3.21
CA LYS A 91 -4.36 -15.61 -3.77
C LYS A 91 -3.90 -16.01 -5.18
N ASP A 92 -3.28 -15.10 -5.92
CA ASP A 92 -2.74 -15.38 -7.25
C ASP A 92 -1.32 -15.98 -7.24
N ILE A 93 -0.60 -15.98 -6.11
CA ILE A 93 0.75 -16.57 -6.01
C ILE A 93 0.77 -18.05 -6.38
N PRO A 94 -0.13 -18.92 -5.88
CA PRO A 94 -0.15 -20.32 -6.27
C PRO A 94 -0.42 -20.51 -7.78
N VAL A 95 -1.26 -19.67 -8.36
CA VAL A 95 -1.57 -19.70 -9.81
C VAL A 95 -0.33 -19.32 -10.63
N LEU A 96 0.42 -18.31 -10.18
CA LEU A 96 1.69 -17.91 -10.79
C LEU A 96 2.76 -19.01 -10.71
N ILE A 97 2.83 -19.74 -9.58
CA ILE A 97 3.80 -20.83 -9.39
C ILE A 97 3.42 -22.05 -10.23
N THR A 98 2.14 -22.41 -10.26
CA THR A 98 1.65 -23.58 -11.00
C THR A 98 1.55 -23.36 -12.50
N GLY A 99 1.42 -22.10 -12.95
CA GLY A 99 1.21 -21.76 -14.35
C GLY A 99 -0.19 -22.05 -14.88
N ASN A 100 -1.12 -22.46 -14.01
CA ASN A 100 -2.50 -22.81 -14.36
C ASN A 100 -3.38 -21.54 -14.44
N TYR A 101 -3.11 -20.70 -15.44
CA TYR A 101 -3.84 -19.46 -15.65
C TYR A 101 -5.23 -19.70 -16.23
N GLU A 102 -6.19 -18.88 -15.80
CA GLU A 102 -7.47 -18.77 -16.51
C GLU A 102 -7.30 -17.98 -17.81
N TYR A 103 -8.14 -18.29 -18.78
CA TYR A 103 -8.21 -17.57 -20.03
C TYR A 103 -9.65 -17.22 -20.40
N ILE A 104 -9.81 -16.08 -21.05
CA ILE A 104 -11.07 -15.65 -21.64
C ILE A 104 -10.87 -15.44 -23.13
N GLU A 105 -11.86 -15.87 -23.91
CA GLU A 105 -11.90 -15.65 -25.35
C GLU A 105 -13.04 -14.70 -25.70
N GLY A 106 -12.76 -13.74 -26.56
CA GLY A 106 -13.78 -12.84 -27.08
C GLY A 106 -13.23 -11.58 -27.73
N THR A 107 -14.16 -10.75 -28.17
CA THR A 107 -13.86 -9.43 -28.73
C THR A 107 -13.83 -8.39 -27.61
N PRO A 108 -12.80 -7.54 -27.52
CA PRO A 108 -12.78 -6.38 -26.64
C PRO A 108 -13.98 -5.48 -26.92
N GLN A 109 -14.84 -5.31 -25.91
CA GLN A 109 -16.02 -4.44 -25.96
C GLN A 109 -15.64 -2.98 -25.70
N LYS A 110 -14.63 -2.77 -24.86
CA LYS A 110 -14.15 -1.45 -24.47
C LYS A 110 -12.69 -1.54 -24.06
N ILE A 111 -11.88 -0.60 -24.55
CA ILE A 111 -10.48 -0.42 -24.15
C ILE A 111 -10.33 1.01 -23.63
N TRP A 112 -9.86 1.19 -22.40
CA TRP A 112 -9.71 2.53 -21.82
C TRP A 112 -8.54 2.63 -20.85
N HIS A 113 -8.06 3.85 -20.65
CA HIS A 113 -7.08 4.18 -19.62
C HIS A 113 -7.70 5.10 -18.59
N LYS A 114 -7.36 4.92 -17.32
CA LYS A 114 -7.63 5.95 -16.31
C LYS A 114 -6.65 7.10 -16.53
N SER A 115 -7.13 8.34 -16.33
CA SER A 115 -6.26 9.52 -16.42
C SER A 115 -5.04 9.38 -15.51
N LYS A 116 -3.85 9.66 -16.04
CA LYS A 116 -2.56 9.53 -15.35
C LYS A 116 -2.19 8.11 -14.90
N SER A 117 -2.81 7.07 -15.47
CA SER A 117 -2.47 5.67 -15.20
C SER A 117 -1.85 5.02 -16.45
N PHE A 118 -0.79 4.24 -16.25
CA PHE A 118 -0.22 3.36 -17.29
C PHE A 118 -1.03 2.07 -17.47
N THR A 119 -2.02 1.84 -16.62
CA THR A 119 -2.88 0.66 -16.67
C THR A 119 -3.95 0.83 -17.74
N GLU A 120 -3.94 -0.08 -18.71
CA GLU A 120 -5.01 -0.24 -19.68
C GLU A 120 -6.04 -1.22 -19.14
N TYR A 121 -7.31 -0.86 -19.29
CA TYR A 121 -8.45 -1.68 -18.88
C TYR A 121 -9.16 -2.16 -20.12
N VAL A 122 -9.40 -3.47 -20.19
CA VAL A 122 -10.05 -4.11 -21.33
C VAL A 122 -11.23 -4.93 -20.86
N GLN A 123 -12.40 -4.68 -21.43
CA GLN A 123 -13.62 -5.40 -21.12
C GLN A 123 -13.89 -6.48 -22.17
N ILE A 124 -13.97 -7.74 -21.76
CA ILE A 124 -14.29 -8.89 -22.61
C ILE A 124 -15.39 -9.70 -21.92
N ASN A 125 -16.52 -9.94 -22.59
CA ASN A 125 -17.68 -10.68 -22.05
C ASN A 125 -18.13 -10.19 -20.65
N GLY A 126 -18.10 -8.88 -20.40
CA GLY A 126 -18.46 -8.29 -19.11
C GLY A 126 -17.36 -8.36 -18.03
N LEU A 127 -16.24 -9.06 -18.26
CA LEU A 127 -15.09 -9.09 -17.36
C LEU A 127 -14.12 -7.94 -17.69
N ASN A 128 -13.74 -7.17 -16.67
CA ASN A 128 -12.71 -6.13 -16.79
C ASN A 128 -11.35 -6.71 -16.42
N ILE A 129 -10.42 -6.70 -17.37
CA ILE A 129 -9.04 -7.15 -17.20
C ILE A 129 -8.12 -5.95 -17.19
N GLU A 130 -7.20 -5.93 -16.22
CA GLU A 130 -6.23 -4.85 -16.03
C GLU A 130 -4.87 -5.24 -16.60
N PHE A 131 -4.39 -4.49 -17.58
CA PHE A 131 -3.06 -4.64 -18.13
C PHE A 131 -2.16 -3.50 -17.61
N PRO A 132 -1.03 -3.82 -16.95
CA PRO A 132 -0.11 -2.79 -16.45
C PRO A 132 0.59 -1.99 -17.56
N PHE A 133 0.44 -2.41 -18.82
CA PHE A 133 0.94 -1.77 -20.03
C PHE A 133 -0.12 -1.89 -21.12
N THR A 134 0.05 -1.18 -22.24
CA THR A 134 -0.80 -1.31 -23.43
C THR A 134 -0.92 -2.77 -23.86
N SER A 135 -2.14 -3.31 -23.92
CA SER A 135 -2.41 -4.70 -24.28
C SER A 135 -2.18 -5.00 -25.76
N THR A 136 -2.03 -3.95 -26.59
CA THR A 136 -1.96 -3.99 -28.06
C THR A 136 -3.21 -4.56 -28.74
N MET A 137 -4.28 -4.79 -27.98
CA MET A 137 -5.57 -5.23 -28.51
C MET A 137 -6.24 -4.12 -29.32
N LYS A 138 -6.96 -4.52 -30.36
CA LYS A 138 -7.80 -3.64 -31.17
C LYS A 138 -9.24 -4.10 -31.10
N GLU A 139 -10.17 -3.16 -31.09
CA GLU A 139 -11.60 -3.46 -31.15
C GLU A 139 -11.95 -4.24 -32.43
N GLY A 140 -12.96 -5.11 -32.35
CA GLY A 140 -13.44 -5.92 -33.48
C GLY A 140 -12.62 -7.16 -33.82
N LYS A 141 -11.51 -7.42 -33.11
CA LYS A 141 -10.72 -8.66 -33.25
C LYS A 141 -10.97 -9.60 -32.08
N ASN A 142 -10.96 -10.91 -32.36
CA ASN A 142 -11.04 -11.94 -31.31
C ASN A 142 -9.65 -12.19 -30.71
N TYR A 143 -9.62 -12.24 -29.38
CA TYR A 143 -8.41 -12.55 -28.62
C TYR A 143 -8.69 -13.63 -27.59
N ARG A 144 -7.64 -14.40 -27.28
CA ARG A 144 -7.53 -15.19 -26.06
C ARG A 144 -6.62 -14.44 -25.09
N VAL A 145 -7.16 -14.08 -23.94
CA VAL A 145 -6.43 -13.35 -22.89
C VAL A 145 -6.21 -14.27 -21.71
N LYS A 146 -4.95 -14.51 -21.34
CA LYS A 146 -4.59 -15.17 -20.07
C LYS A 146 -4.54 -14.12 -18.97
N TYR A 147 -5.19 -14.39 -17.85
CA TYR A 147 -5.28 -13.45 -16.72
C TYR A 147 -5.17 -14.17 -15.36
N LEU A 148 -4.90 -13.39 -14.33
CA LEU A 148 -4.93 -13.84 -12.93
C LEU A 148 -6.36 -13.74 -12.38
N PRO A 149 -6.96 -14.82 -11.84
CA PRO A 149 -8.38 -14.84 -11.52
C PRO A 149 -8.80 -13.90 -10.39
N ASN A 150 -7.95 -13.71 -9.36
CA ASN A 150 -8.32 -12.88 -8.22
C ASN A 150 -8.03 -11.40 -8.49
N SER A 151 -6.84 -11.06 -8.98
CA SER A 151 -6.45 -9.68 -9.27
C SER A 151 -6.95 -9.17 -10.63
N ARG A 152 -7.51 -10.05 -11.48
CA ARG A 152 -7.93 -9.76 -12.86
C ARG A 152 -6.83 -9.13 -13.73
N SER A 153 -5.57 -9.43 -13.42
CA SER A 153 -4.45 -8.83 -14.13
C SER A 153 -4.09 -9.64 -15.38
N GLY A 154 -4.02 -8.97 -16.52
CA GLY A 154 -3.66 -9.57 -17.80
C GLY A 154 -2.18 -9.98 -17.84
N LEU A 155 -1.93 -11.18 -18.38
CA LEU A 155 -0.60 -11.77 -18.49
C LEU A 155 -0.13 -11.87 -19.94
N SER A 156 -1.00 -12.34 -20.83
CA SER A 156 -0.67 -12.58 -22.23
C SER A 156 -1.93 -12.45 -23.08
N VAL A 157 -1.74 -11.99 -24.31
CA VAL A 157 -2.78 -11.79 -25.30
C VAL A 157 -2.38 -12.54 -26.56
N GLU A 158 -3.26 -13.39 -27.06
CA GLU A 158 -3.10 -14.14 -28.31
C GLU A 158 -4.23 -13.75 -29.25
N GLN A 159 -3.92 -13.21 -30.42
CA GLN A 159 -4.95 -12.91 -31.42
C GLN A 159 -5.39 -14.22 -32.08
N LEU A 160 -6.69 -14.51 -32.02
CA LEU A 160 -7.24 -15.70 -32.66
C LEU A 160 -7.47 -15.43 -34.16
N PRO A 161 -7.33 -16.45 -35.03
CA PRO A 161 -7.71 -16.32 -36.42
C PRO A 161 -9.19 -15.98 -36.52
N MET A 162 -9.57 -15.15 -37.49
CA MET A 162 -10.97 -14.95 -37.78
C MET A 162 -11.57 -16.33 -38.08
N LYS A 163 -12.65 -16.67 -37.36
CA LYS A 163 -13.44 -17.85 -37.66
C LYS A 163 -14.10 -17.57 -39.02
N ASN A 164 -13.40 -17.92 -40.09
CA ASN A 164 -14.00 -17.93 -41.42
C ASN A 164 -15.13 -18.93 -41.32
N ASN A 165 -16.36 -18.42 -41.26
CA ASN A 165 -17.54 -19.21 -41.57
C ASN A 165 -17.39 -19.56 -43.06
N LEU A 166 -16.63 -20.61 -43.35
CA LEU A 166 -16.68 -21.30 -44.62
C LEU A 166 -18.08 -21.92 -44.66
N ILE A 167 -18.98 -21.19 -45.30
CA ILE A 167 -20.29 -21.65 -45.75
C ILE A 167 -20.06 -22.53 -46.98
#